data_AF-A0A0C9Y1Y1-F1
#
_entry.id   AF-A0A0C9Y1Y1-F1
#
_cell.length_a   1.000
_cell.length_b   1.000
_cell.length_c   1.000
_cell.angle_alpha   90.00
_cell.angle_beta   90.00
_cell.angle_gamma   90.00
#
_symmetry.space_group_name_H-M   'P 1'
#
loop_
_entity.id
_entity.type
_entity.pdbx_description
1 polymer ?
#
loop_
_entity_poly.entity_id
_entity_poly.type
_entity_poly.pdbx_seq_one_letter_code
_entity_poly.pdbx_strand_id
1 'polypeptide(L)' 'WQVSAVTPGSVAWAATICMFLLSPDSEFLGNGIGHTSKIDYYDIFRAYKQVLV' A
#
# COMPACT_ATOMS: atom_id res chain seq x y z
N TRP A 1 0.29 24.15 -6.46
CA TRP A 1 0.96 22.84 -6.57
C TRP A 1 1.32 22.45 -8.00
N GLN A 2 0.76 23.06 -9.07
CA GLN A 2 1.14 22.79 -10.48
C GLN A 2 1.25 21.29 -10.84
N VAL A 3 0.37 20.47 -10.28
CA VAL A 3 0.30 19.05 -10.64
C VAL A 3 -0.43 18.96 -11.97
N SER A 4 0.28 18.60 -13.03
CA SER A 4 -0.23 18.57 -14.41
C SER A 4 -0.95 17.28 -14.78
N ALA A 5 -0.64 16.18 -14.10
CA ALA A 5 -1.34 14.91 -14.21
C ALA A 5 -1.12 14.04 -12.97
N VAL A 6 -2.13 13.28 -12.60
CA VAL A 6 -2.03 12.21 -11.60
C VAL A 6 -2.64 10.96 -12.23
N THR A 7 -1.86 9.90 -12.35
CA THR A 7 -2.37 8.62 -12.88
C THR A 7 -3.00 7.82 -11.74
N PRO A 8 -4.04 6.99 -12.02
CA PRO A 8 -4.58 6.07 -11.02
C PRO A 8 -3.49 5.22 -10.36
N GLY A 9 -2.49 4.77 -11.13
CA GLY A 9 -1.33 4.05 -10.61
C GLY A 9 -0.49 4.86 -9.61
N SER A 10 -0.23 6.15 -9.88
CA SER A 10 0.50 7.01 -8.94
C SER A 10 -0.26 7.27 -7.64
N VAL A 11 -1.60 7.40 -7.69
CA VAL A 11 -2.44 7.51 -6.49
C VAL A 11 -2.40 6.21 -5.69
N ALA A 12 -2.61 5.08 -6.37
CA ALA A 12 -2.61 3.76 -5.74
C ALA A 12 -1.26 3.47 -5.08
N TRP A 13 -0.15 3.80 -5.76
CA TRP A 13 1.19 3.66 -5.19
C TRP A 13 1.37 4.51 -3.92
N ALA A 14 1.03 5.79 -3.99
CA ALA A 14 1.15 6.70 -2.84
C ALA A 14 0.30 6.22 -1.65
N ALA A 15 -0.94 5.76 -1.91
CA ALA A 15 -1.82 5.22 -0.88
C ALA A 15 -1.23 3.95 -0.23
N THR A 16 -0.72 3.00 -1.02
CA THR A 16 -0.09 1.77 -0.51
C THR A 16 1.15 2.07 0.33
N ILE A 17 2.01 2.99 -0.10
CA ILE A 17 3.21 3.38 0.65
C ILE A 17 2.84 4.11 1.95
N CYS A 18 1.86 5.01 1.92
CA CYS A 18 1.39 5.69 3.14
C CYS A 18 0.82 4.70 4.16
N MET A 19 0.01 3.72 3.72
CA MET A 19 -0.50 2.67 4.62
C MET A 19 0.62 1.85 5.25
N PHE A 20 1.69 1.56 4.51
CA PHE A 20 2.83 0.84 5.05
C PHE A 20 3.67 1.70 6.01
N LEU A 21 4.04 2.92 5.62
CA LEU A 21 4.91 3.80 6.42
C LEU A 21 4.25 4.30 7.71
N LEU A 22 2.92 4.52 7.68
CA LEU A 22 2.16 4.97 8.85
C LEU A 22 1.72 3.82 9.74
N SER A 23 1.96 2.59 9.32
CA SER A 23 1.62 1.43 10.13
C SER A 23 2.53 1.30 11.36
N PRO A 24 1.99 0.87 12.51
CA PRO A 24 2.80 0.47 13.66
C PRO A 24 3.52 -0.88 13.46
N ASP A 25 3.31 -1.59 12.35
CA ASP A 25 3.94 -2.89 12.11
C ASP A 25 5.40 -2.73 11.68
N SER A 26 6.29 -3.35 12.45
CA SER A 26 7.74 -3.35 12.15
C SER A 26 8.16 -4.52 11.26
N GLU A 27 7.34 -5.57 11.19
CA GLU A 27 7.64 -6.80 10.46
C GLU A 27 6.38 -7.38 9.81
N PHE A 28 6.56 -7.99 8.65
CA PHE A 28 5.55 -8.82 8.02
C PHE A 28 5.93 -10.28 8.25
N LEU A 29 5.15 -10.95 9.09
CA LEU A 29 5.23 -12.41 9.16
C LEU A 29 4.85 -12.96 7.77
N GLY A 30 5.36 -14.14 7.39
CA GLY A 30 5.23 -14.69 6.03
C GLY A 30 3.80 -14.85 5.47
N ASN A 31 2.77 -14.57 6.27
CA ASN A 31 1.38 -14.47 5.86
C ASN A 31 0.97 -13.08 5.30
N GLY A 32 1.86 -12.07 5.36
CA GLY A 32 1.60 -10.72 4.84
C GLY A 32 0.62 -9.89 5.68
N ILE A 33 0.30 -10.31 6.90
CA ILE A 33 -0.61 -9.62 7.81
C ILE A 33 0.19 -8.90 8.89
N GLY A 34 -0.13 -7.64 9.12
CA GLY A 34 0.44 -6.83 10.20
C GLY A 34 0.22 -7.46 11.57
N HIS A 35 1.29 -7.61 12.35
CA HIS A 35 1.20 -8.21 13.67
C HIS A 35 0.38 -7.35 14.65
N THR A 36 0.60 -6.04 14.63
CA THR A 36 -0.01 -5.03 15.49
C THR A 36 -1.26 -4.45 14.86
N SER A 37 -1.20 -4.00 13.60
CA SER A 37 -2.34 -3.32 12.95
C SER A 37 -3.42 -4.28 12.47
N LYS A 38 -3.08 -5.57 12.29
CA LYS A 38 -3.91 -6.60 11.63
C LYS A 38 -4.29 -6.26 10.18
N ILE A 39 -3.61 -5.30 9.56
CA ILE A 39 -3.79 -4.96 8.15
C ILE A 39 -3.29 -6.12 7.28
N ASP A 40 -4.08 -6.50 6.29
CA ASP A 40 -3.67 -7.45 5.26
C ASP A 40 -2.90 -6.71 4.16
N TYR A 41 -1.58 -6.61 4.31
CA TYR A 41 -0.74 -5.97 3.31
C TYR A 41 -0.67 -6.77 2.03
N TYR A 42 -0.77 -8.09 2.11
CA TYR A 42 -0.77 -8.95 0.94
C TYR A 42 -1.90 -8.56 -0.01
N ASP A 43 -3.12 -8.39 0.50
CA ASP A 43 -4.26 -7.99 -0.32
C ASP A 43 -4.11 -6.56 -0.85
N ILE A 44 -3.60 -5.62 -0.04
CA ILE A 44 -3.32 -4.24 -0.47
C ILE A 44 -2.30 -4.20 -1.62
N PHE A 45 -1.19 -4.94 -1.53
CA PHE A 45 -0.19 -5.01 -2.59
C PHE A 45 -0.73 -5.74 -3.83
N ARG A 46 -1.61 -6.73 -3.65
CA ARG A 46 -2.29 -7.40 -4.76
C ARG A 46 -3.24 -6.45 -5.49
N ALA A 47 -4.04 -5.67 -4.77
CA ALA A 47 -4.94 -4.67 -5.33
C ALA A 47 -4.16 -3.58 -6.07
N TYR A 48 -3.05 -3.09 -5.49
CA TYR A 48 -2.16 -2.15 -6.17
C TYR A 48 -1.65 -2.69 -7.51
N LYS A 49 -1.20 -3.95 -7.55
CA LYS A 49 -0.75 -4.58 -8.81
C LYS A 49 -1.85 -4.63 -9.87
N GLN A 50 -3.11 -4.82 -9.48
CA GLN A 50 -4.23 -4.82 -10.42
C GLN A 50 -4.49 -3.44 -11.04
N VAL A 51 -4.09 -2.35 -10.38
CA VAL A 51 -4.21 -0.98 -10.92
C VAL A 51 -3.05 -0.65 -11.88
N LEU A 52 -1.92 -1.34 -11.76
CA LEU A 52 -0.77 -1.15 -12.63
C LEU A 52 -0.82 -1.96 -13.94
N VAL A 53 -1.58 -3.06 -13.95
CA VAL A 53 -1.80 -3.94 -15.11
C VAL A 53 -2.93 -3.38 -15.95
#